data_AF-A0A7S3BR80-F1
#
_entry.id   AF-A0A7S3BR80-F1
#
_cell.length_a   1.000
_cell.length_b   1.000
_cell.length_c   1.000
_cell.angle_alpha   90.00
_cell.angle_beta   90.00
_cell.angle_gamma   90.00
#
_symmetry.space_group_name_H-M   'P 1'
#
loop_
_entity.id
_entity.type
_entity.pdbx_description
1 polymer ?
#
loop_
_entity_poly.entity_id
_entity_poly.type
_entity_poly.pdbx_seq_one_letter_code
_entity_poly.pdbx_strand_id
1 'polypeptide(L)'
;ELGGGTQLSELLKVVLLSDRIDSCVVAITLDLAAVGDALSTMTLWFEQVRKQVKVALEQLAASGAAGAARANAFCARRDEAWSEHADRGGVLPIGIPVVVLAHKWDVFEAEHGEAEYRKLLTRSLRYFCHANGAALLCTKHKDKQMLGVMRNLLYHLVFGTGAVKSVQQEHMRPLLIPAGKDAFADIGPPPKVEGVLSDDPGERWRAAFEATFPPKAAKREAQDLSMVEAEQFAEESVDELRRSKQEELLKLRAQLVQEVRMQEAVQIP
;
A
#
# COMPACT_ATOMS: atom_id res chain seq x y z
N GLU A 1 -10.57 -5.78 -2.74
CA GLU A 1 -9.98 -4.69 -3.53
C GLU A 1 -10.46 -3.37 -2.93
N LEU A 2 -9.57 -2.41 -2.71
CA LEU A 2 -9.92 -1.06 -2.25
C LEU A 2 -9.63 -0.11 -3.40
N GLY A 3 -10.67 0.45 -4.01
CA GLY A 3 -10.58 1.47 -5.06
C GLY A 3 -11.04 2.83 -4.54
N GLY A 4 -10.68 3.92 -5.22
CA GLY A 4 -11.13 5.28 -4.84
C GLY A 4 -10.16 6.07 -3.95
N GLY A 5 -8.87 5.72 -3.95
CA GLY A 5 -7.83 6.47 -3.25
C GLY A 5 -7.69 6.09 -1.77
N THR A 6 -7.32 7.07 -0.95
CA THR A 6 -6.81 6.85 0.42
C THR A 6 -7.90 6.85 1.48
N GLN A 7 -9.12 7.22 1.12
CA GLN A 7 -10.26 7.43 2.03
C GLN A 7 -10.75 6.12 2.67
N LEU A 8 -10.46 4.98 2.04
CA LEU A 8 -10.89 3.66 2.50
C LEU A 8 -9.78 2.87 3.22
N SER A 9 -8.71 3.54 3.67
CA SER A 9 -7.62 2.89 4.42
C SER A 9 -8.12 2.20 5.69
N GLU A 10 -9.20 2.71 6.30
CA GLU A 10 -9.84 2.12 7.48
C GLU A 10 -10.38 0.70 7.22
N LEU A 11 -10.73 0.36 5.99
CA LEU A 11 -11.18 -0.98 5.62
C LEU A 11 -10.06 -2.02 5.68
N LEU A 12 -8.78 -1.60 5.70
CA LEU A 12 -7.66 -2.52 5.94
C LEU A 12 -7.80 -3.23 7.29
N LYS A 13 -8.40 -2.58 8.29
CA LYS A 13 -8.61 -3.15 9.63
C LYS A 13 -9.50 -4.39 9.63
N VAL A 14 -10.40 -4.49 8.66
CA VAL A 14 -11.34 -5.61 8.53
C VAL A 14 -10.67 -6.84 7.90
N VAL A 15 -9.68 -6.62 7.04
CA VAL A 15 -9.06 -7.68 6.23
C VAL A 15 -7.72 -8.14 6.83
N LEU A 16 -6.91 -7.20 7.32
CA LEU A 16 -5.62 -7.46 7.97
C LEU A 16 -5.84 -7.72 9.47
N LEU A 17 -6.31 -8.93 9.76
CA LEU A 17 -6.60 -9.41 11.11
C LEU A 17 -5.38 -10.12 11.73
N SER A 18 -5.25 -10.04 13.06
CA SER A 18 -4.21 -10.72 13.85
C SER A 18 -4.10 -12.22 13.55
N ASP A 19 -5.24 -12.89 13.39
CA ASP A 19 -5.29 -14.35 13.22
C ASP A 19 -4.77 -14.84 11.86
N ARG A 20 -4.80 -13.98 10.84
CA ARG A 20 -4.47 -14.32 9.44
C ARG A 20 -3.25 -13.60 8.90
N ILE A 21 -2.56 -12.83 9.74
CA ILE A 21 -1.46 -11.95 9.33
C ILE A 21 -0.29 -12.72 8.67
N ASP A 22 -0.09 -13.98 9.07
CA ASP A 22 0.98 -14.85 8.55
C ASP A 22 0.70 -15.44 7.16
N SER A 23 -0.57 -15.46 6.75
CA SER A 23 -1.03 -15.97 5.45
C SER A 23 -1.46 -14.87 4.48
N CYS A 24 -1.29 -13.60 4.88
CA CYS A 24 -1.74 -12.46 4.11
C CYS A 24 -0.65 -11.98 3.14
N VAL A 25 -1.06 -11.65 1.92
CA VAL A 25 -0.23 -10.98 0.91
C VAL A 25 -1.01 -9.79 0.40
N VAL A 26 -0.35 -8.64 0.29
CA VAL A 26 -0.96 -7.41 -0.21
C VAL A 26 -0.41 -7.08 -1.59
N ALA A 27 -1.31 -6.83 -2.53
CA ALA A 27 -0.97 -6.31 -3.85
C ALA A 27 -1.41 -4.83 -3.93
N ILE A 28 -0.47 -3.95 -4.27
CA ILE A 28 -0.71 -2.53 -4.50
C ILE A 28 -0.59 -2.27 -5.99
N THR A 29 -1.71 -1.91 -6.63
CA THR A 29 -1.72 -1.61 -8.06
C THR A 29 -1.52 -0.12 -8.31
N LEU A 30 -0.53 0.23 -9.12
CA LEU A 30 -0.25 1.61 -9.54
C LEU A 30 -0.67 1.79 -10.99
N ASP A 31 -1.26 2.95 -11.30
CA ASP A 31 -1.66 3.32 -12.65
C ASP A 31 -0.57 4.18 -13.31
N LEU A 32 0.17 3.61 -14.27
CA LEU A 32 1.23 4.34 -14.97
C LEU A 32 0.71 5.33 -16.02
N ALA A 33 -0.60 5.36 -16.33
CA ALA A 33 -1.20 6.45 -17.11
C ALA A 33 -1.35 7.76 -16.29
N ALA A 34 -1.20 7.67 -14.97
CA ALA A 34 -1.13 8.80 -14.05
C ALA A 34 0.16 8.70 -13.22
N VAL A 35 1.30 8.62 -13.92
CA VAL A 35 2.62 8.37 -13.30
C VAL A 35 2.97 9.35 -12.18
N GLY A 36 2.54 10.62 -12.27
CA GLY A 36 2.78 11.62 -11.22
C GLY A 36 2.16 11.28 -9.86
N ASP A 37 1.07 10.51 -9.84
CA ASP A 37 0.41 10.06 -8.60
C ASP A 37 0.91 8.68 -8.13
N ALA A 38 1.70 7.98 -8.95
CA ALA A 38 2.10 6.61 -8.67
C ALA A 38 3.00 6.51 -7.43
N LEU A 39 3.96 7.41 -7.28
CA LEU A 39 4.90 7.38 -6.16
C LEU A 39 4.22 7.71 -4.83
N SER A 40 3.43 8.79 -4.79
CA SER A 40 2.69 9.21 -3.59
C SER A 40 1.68 8.15 -3.15
N THR A 41 0.97 7.54 -4.10
CA THR A 41 0.05 6.42 -3.84
C THR A 41 0.78 5.23 -3.23
N MET A 42 1.92 4.84 -3.82
CA MET A 42 2.71 3.71 -3.34
C MET A 42 3.23 3.93 -1.91
N THR A 43 3.85 5.07 -1.64
CA THR A 43 4.43 5.36 -0.32
C THR A 43 3.35 5.43 0.75
N LEU A 44 2.19 6.03 0.42
CA LEU A 44 1.07 6.08 1.34
C LEU A 44 0.55 4.69 1.69
N TRP A 45 0.34 3.81 0.71
CA TRP A 45 -0.13 2.46 0.99
C TRP A 45 0.91 1.63 1.76
N PHE A 46 2.21 1.79 1.51
CA PHE A 46 3.24 1.17 2.33
C PHE A 46 3.12 1.57 3.80
N GLU A 47 2.92 2.86 4.09
CA GLU A 47 2.73 3.35 5.45
C GLU A 47 1.43 2.82 6.10
N GLN A 48 0.31 2.85 5.37
CA GLN A 48 -0.98 2.37 5.89
C GLN A 48 -0.95 0.87 6.19
N VAL A 49 -0.39 0.07 5.28
CA VAL A 49 -0.24 -1.38 5.47
C VAL A 49 0.70 -1.65 6.64
N ARG A 50 1.87 -0.99 6.70
CA ARG A 50 2.83 -1.14 7.81
C ARG A 50 2.19 -0.82 9.16
N LYS A 51 1.43 0.27 9.24
CA LYS A 51 0.73 0.66 10.48
C LYS A 51 -0.27 -0.42 10.90
N GLN A 52 -1.07 -0.92 9.96
CA GLN A 52 -2.07 -1.94 10.27
C GLN A 52 -1.42 -3.29 10.64
N VAL A 53 -0.34 -3.68 9.96
CA VAL A 53 0.43 -4.90 10.28
C VAL A 53 0.98 -4.82 11.70
N LYS A 54 1.55 -3.67 12.08
CA LYS A 54 2.05 -3.46 13.44
C LYS A 54 0.94 -3.66 14.48
N VAL A 55 -0.23 -3.04 14.28
CA VAL A 55 -1.40 -3.19 15.17
C VAL A 55 -1.84 -4.67 15.24
N ALA A 56 -1.93 -5.35 14.10
CA ALA A 56 -2.33 -6.75 14.05
C ALA A 56 -1.34 -7.68 14.78
N LEU A 57 -0.03 -7.40 14.68
CA LEU A 57 1.01 -8.15 15.39
C LEU A 57 0.99 -7.89 16.90
N GLU A 58 0.75 -6.65 17.33
CA GLU A 58 0.58 -6.31 18.75
C GLU A 58 -0.65 -7.00 19.35
N GLN A 59 -1.78 -7.02 18.61
CA GLN A 59 -2.98 -7.77 19.01
C GLN A 59 -2.73 -9.29 19.07
N LEU A 60 -1.97 -9.84 18.12
CA LEU A 60 -1.59 -11.25 18.12
C LEU A 60 -0.66 -11.57 19.31
N ALA A 61 0.25 -10.68 19.67
CA ALA A 61 1.12 -10.87 20.84
C ALA A 61 0.34 -10.79 22.16
N ALA A 62 -0.71 -9.96 22.21
CA ALA A 62 -1.58 -9.81 23.38
C ALA A 62 -2.56 -10.97 23.60
N SER A 63 -2.78 -11.85 22.61
CA SER A 63 -3.72 -12.98 22.73
C SER A 63 -3.21 -14.18 23.55
N GLY A 64 -2.02 -14.05 24.13
CA GLY A 64 -1.41 -15.04 25.04
C GLY A 64 -0.05 -15.56 24.57
N ALA A 65 0.54 -16.49 25.32
CA ALA A 65 1.90 -17.00 25.05
C ALA A 65 2.05 -17.63 23.65
N ALA A 66 1.03 -18.36 23.18
CA ALA A 66 1.02 -18.95 21.85
C ALA A 66 0.94 -17.89 20.73
N GLY A 67 0.16 -16.83 20.95
CA GLY A 67 0.06 -15.68 20.05
C GLY A 67 1.37 -14.91 19.94
N ALA A 68 2.00 -14.60 21.08
CA ALA A 68 3.32 -13.98 21.13
C ALA A 68 4.41 -14.82 20.44
N ALA A 69 4.42 -16.14 20.66
CA ALA A 69 5.34 -17.04 19.98
C ALA A 69 5.12 -17.03 18.45
N ARG A 70 3.86 -17.02 17.99
CA ARG A 70 3.52 -16.95 16.57
C ARG A 70 3.94 -15.62 15.94
N ALA A 71 3.68 -14.49 16.62
CA ALA A 71 4.09 -13.16 16.17
C ALA A 71 5.62 -13.06 16.05
N ASN A 72 6.35 -13.50 17.08
CA ASN A 72 7.82 -13.48 17.08
C ASN A 72 8.41 -14.38 15.99
N ALA A 73 7.88 -15.61 15.83
CA ALA A 73 8.31 -16.52 14.77
C ALA A 73 8.05 -15.93 13.37
N PHE A 74 6.93 -15.23 13.20
CA PHE A 74 6.63 -14.55 11.94
C PHE A 74 7.59 -13.41 11.64
N CYS A 75 7.83 -12.51 12.59
CA CYS A 75 8.82 -11.43 12.45
C CYS A 75 10.22 -11.98 12.17
N ALA A 76 10.66 -12.99 12.92
CA ALA A 76 11.96 -13.63 12.71
C ALA A 76 12.12 -14.19 11.29
N ARG A 77 11.11 -14.89 10.75
CA ARG A 77 11.13 -15.37 9.36
C ARG A 77 11.22 -14.24 8.32
N ARG A 78 10.73 -13.04 8.65
CA ARG A 78 10.81 -11.87 7.76
C ARG A 78 12.16 -11.16 7.86
N ASP A 79 12.74 -11.10 9.04
CA ASP A 79 14.08 -10.57 9.24
C ASP A 79 15.17 -11.49 8.67
N GLU A 80 15.01 -12.81 8.83
CA GLU A 80 15.92 -13.81 8.29
C GLU A 80 16.03 -13.74 6.76
N ALA A 81 14.96 -13.35 6.06
CA ALA A 81 14.99 -13.17 4.61
C ALA A 81 15.97 -12.08 4.14
N TRP A 82 16.41 -11.20 5.05
CA TRP A 82 17.34 -10.10 4.77
C TRP A 82 18.67 -10.27 5.50
N SER A 83 18.89 -11.33 6.27
CA SER A 83 20.07 -11.50 7.12
C SER A 83 21.39 -11.52 6.34
N GLU A 84 21.39 -12.16 5.17
CA GLU A 84 22.53 -12.25 4.27
C GLU A 84 22.59 -11.11 3.23
N HIS A 85 21.62 -10.19 3.26
CA HIS A 85 21.50 -9.13 2.26
C HIS A 85 22.38 -7.93 2.59
N ALA A 86 23.15 -7.43 1.61
CA ALA A 86 24.06 -6.29 1.78
C ALA A 86 23.34 -5.03 2.32
N ASP A 87 22.11 -4.80 1.86
CA ASP A 87 21.31 -3.63 2.24
C ASP A 87 20.47 -3.81 3.52
N ARG A 88 20.74 -4.82 4.35
CA ARG A 88 19.93 -5.10 5.56
C ARG A 88 19.72 -3.86 6.45
N GLY A 89 20.72 -3.00 6.58
CA GLY A 89 20.66 -1.78 7.40
C GLY A 89 19.82 -0.65 6.79
N GLY A 90 19.55 -0.67 5.49
CA GLY A 90 18.78 0.37 4.78
C GLY A 90 17.38 -0.09 4.37
N VAL A 91 17.05 -1.37 4.51
CA VAL A 91 15.74 -1.93 4.20
C VAL A 91 14.91 -2.05 5.47
N LEU A 92 13.70 -1.51 5.44
CA LEU A 92 12.72 -1.61 6.50
C LEU A 92 11.48 -2.36 5.98
N PRO A 93 11.42 -3.70 6.06
CA PRO A 93 10.30 -4.47 5.55
C PRO A 93 8.95 -4.05 6.18
N ILE A 94 7.85 -4.15 5.42
CA ILE A 94 6.49 -3.80 5.89
C ILE A 94 5.97 -4.78 6.96
N GLY A 95 6.54 -5.98 7.03
CA GLY A 95 6.16 -7.03 7.97
C GLY A 95 5.31 -8.14 7.35
N ILE A 96 4.65 -7.89 6.21
CA ILE A 96 3.98 -8.91 5.38
C ILE A 96 4.53 -8.87 3.94
N PRO A 97 4.38 -9.93 3.14
CA PRO A 97 4.69 -9.88 1.73
C PRO A 97 3.82 -8.85 1.00
N VAL A 98 4.47 -7.89 0.35
CA VAL A 98 3.82 -6.87 -0.48
C VAL A 98 4.35 -6.95 -1.91
N VAL A 99 3.45 -6.88 -2.88
CA VAL A 99 3.79 -6.77 -4.30
C VAL A 99 3.21 -5.49 -4.88
N VAL A 100 4.05 -4.71 -5.54
CA VAL A 100 3.65 -3.52 -6.29
C VAL A 100 3.46 -3.92 -7.75
N LEU A 101 2.25 -3.72 -8.26
CA LEU A 101 1.84 -3.99 -9.63
C LEU A 101 1.70 -2.66 -10.38
N ALA A 102 2.74 -2.26 -11.09
CA ALA A 102 2.70 -1.07 -11.93
C ALA A 102 2.04 -1.42 -13.28
N HIS A 103 0.77 -1.06 -13.45
CA HIS A 103 -0.03 -1.39 -14.64
C HIS A 103 -0.03 -0.26 -15.67
N LYS A 104 -0.40 -0.60 -16.91
CA LYS A 104 -0.40 0.31 -18.08
C LYS A 104 0.98 0.80 -18.49
N TRP A 105 1.99 -0.06 -18.39
CA TRP A 105 3.34 0.26 -18.87
C TRP A 105 3.35 0.65 -20.36
N ASP A 106 2.47 0.08 -21.17
CA ASP A 106 2.28 0.42 -22.58
C ASP A 106 1.86 1.89 -22.78
N VAL A 107 1.00 2.43 -21.91
CA VAL A 107 0.60 3.84 -21.97
C VAL A 107 1.76 4.75 -21.57
N PHE A 108 2.46 4.41 -20.48
CA PHE A 108 3.65 5.15 -20.07
C PHE A 108 4.75 5.14 -21.14
N GLU A 109 4.96 4.01 -21.81
CA GLU A 109 5.93 3.90 -22.90
C GLU A 109 5.56 4.78 -24.11
N ALA A 110 4.26 4.95 -24.38
CA ALA A 110 3.78 5.83 -25.44
C ALA A 110 3.92 7.33 -25.09
N GLU A 111 3.66 7.71 -23.84
CA GLU A 111 3.69 9.12 -23.39
C GLU A 111 5.09 9.60 -22.95
N HIS A 112 5.90 8.71 -22.37
CA HIS A 112 7.20 8.98 -21.75
C HIS A 112 8.28 8.01 -22.25
N GLY A 113 8.30 7.80 -23.56
CA GLY A 113 9.15 6.78 -24.20
C GLY A 113 10.66 7.02 -24.11
N GLU A 114 11.12 8.22 -23.75
CA GLU A 114 12.54 8.56 -23.70
C GLU A 114 13.26 7.84 -22.55
N ALA A 115 14.55 7.54 -22.77
CA ALA A 115 15.33 6.73 -21.84
C ALA A 115 15.50 7.38 -20.46
N GLU A 116 15.49 8.71 -20.37
CA GLU A 116 15.65 9.42 -19.09
C GLU A 116 14.41 9.26 -18.19
N TYR A 117 13.20 9.45 -18.73
CA TYR A 117 11.95 9.21 -18.00
C TYR A 117 11.84 7.75 -17.54
N ARG A 118 12.17 6.78 -18.40
CA ARG A 118 12.17 5.36 -18.04
C ARG A 118 13.14 5.05 -16.91
N LYS A 119 14.38 5.55 -17.01
CA LYS A 119 15.41 5.36 -15.98
C LYS A 119 14.95 5.93 -14.64
N LEU A 120 14.38 7.13 -14.64
CA LEU A 120 13.90 7.75 -13.42
C LEU A 120 12.74 6.95 -12.80
N LEU A 121 11.69 6.65 -13.57
CA LEU A 121 10.54 5.88 -13.08
C LEU A 121 10.99 4.55 -12.46
N THR A 122 11.75 3.78 -13.22
CA THR A 122 12.14 2.42 -12.81
C THR A 122 13.07 2.44 -11.60
N ARG A 123 14.04 3.35 -11.54
CA ARG A 123 14.93 3.47 -10.37
C ARG A 123 14.21 3.96 -9.13
N SER A 124 13.31 4.94 -9.26
CA SER A 124 12.50 5.41 -8.14
C SER A 124 11.61 4.29 -7.59
N LEU A 125 10.85 3.60 -8.45
CA LEU A 125 9.99 2.49 -8.01
C LEU A 125 10.81 1.37 -7.36
N ARG A 126 11.96 1.01 -7.94
CA ARG A 126 12.89 0.02 -7.38
C ARG A 126 13.39 0.42 -6.00
N TYR A 127 13.83 1.66 -5.84
CA TYR A 127 14.30 2.18 -4.55
C TYR A 127 13.23 2.04 -3.47
N PHE A 128 12.03 2.55 -3.70
CA PHE A 128 10.97 2.50 -2.69
C PHE A 128 10.47 1.08 -2.41
N CYS A 129 10.38 0.21 -3.44
CA CYS A 129 10.02 -1.19 -3.24
C CYS A 129 11.09 -1.92 -2.43
N HIS A 130 12.36 -1.76 -2.79
CA HIS A 130 13.48 -2.40 -2.10
C HIS A 130 13.61 -1.91 -0.66
N ALA A 131 13.55 -0.61 -0.42
CA ALA A 131 13.59 -0.01 0.92
C ALA A 131 12.45 -0.50 1.84
N ASN A 132 11.30 -0.89 1.27
CA ASN A 132 10.16 -1.43 2.01
C ASN A 132 10.07 -2.97 1.97
N GLY A 133 11.04 -3.63 1.35
CA GLY A 133 11.08 -5.08 1.16
C GLY A 133 9.94 -5.65 0.31
N ALA A 134 9.38 -4.86 -0.60
CA ALA A 134 8.31 -5.24 -1.50
C ALA A 134 8.86 -5.78 -2.84
N ALA A 135 8.09 -6.66 -3.49
CA ALA A 135 8.35 -7.07 -4.87
C ALA A 135 7.75 -6.04 -5.84
N LEU A 136 8.37 -5.86 -7.00
CA LEU A 136 7.92 -4.93 -8.05
C LEU A 136 7.69 -5.68 -9.36
N LEU A 137 6.54 -5.45 -9.98
CA LEU A 137 6.18 -6.00 -11.28
C LEU A 137 5.50 -4.95 -12.14
N CYS A 138 6.03 -4.71 -13.33
CA CYS A 138 5.36 -3.89 -14.34
C CYS A 138 4.56 -4.79 -15.29
N THR A 139 3.33 -4.39 -15.61
CA THR A 139 2.46 -5.12 -16.53
C THR A 139 1.91 -4.19 -17.61
N LYS A 140 1.70 -4.72 -18.81
CA LYS A 140 1.05 -4.03 -19.94
C LYS A 140 -0.37 -4.56 -20.15
N HIS A 141 -1.19 -3.79 -20.84
CA HIS A 141 -2.49 -4.30 -21.29
C HIS A 141 -2.31 -5.52 -22.21
N LYS A 142 -3.07 -6.60 -21.96
CA LYS A 142 -3.06 -7.86 -22.73
C LYS A 142 -1.71 -8.62 -22.81
N ASP A 143 -0.78 -8.38 -21.88
CA ASP A 143 0.46 -9.18 -21.80
C ASP A 143 0.24 -10.51 -21.06
N LYS A 144 -0.08 -11.58 -21.81
CA LYS A 144 -0.33 -12.92 -21.24
C LYS A 144 0.91 -13.50 -20.53
N GLN A 145 2.11 -13.20 -21.02
CA GLN A 145 3.34 -13.73 -20.45
C GLN A 145 3.55 -13.12 -19.06
N MET A 146 3.45 -11.80 -18.95
CA MET A 146 3.65 -11.12 -17.67
C MET A 146 2.53 -11.42 -16.67
N LEU A 147 1.28 -11.59 -17.13
CA LEU A 147 0.19 -12.06 -16.27
C LEU A 147 0.44 -13.47 -15.71
N GLY A 148 1.06 -14.36 -16.50
CA GLY A 148 1.49 -15.68 -16.02
C GLY A 148 2.54 -15.57 -14.92
N VAL A 149 3.54 -14.72 -15.11
CA VAL A 149 4.58 -14.43 -14.10
C VAL A 149 3.97 -13.82 -12.84
N MET A 150 3.07 -12.85 -12.97
CA MET A 150 2.35 -12.24 -11.85
C MET A 150 1.62 -13.29 -11.01
N ARG A 151 0.87 -14.17 -11.67
CA ARG A 151 0.12 -15.24 -11.00
C ARG A 151 1.06 -16.19 -10.27
N ASN A 152 2.17 -16.58 -10.89
CA ASN A 152 3.16 -17.45 -10.28
C ASN A 152 3.83 -16.78 -9.06
N LEU A 153 4.11 -15.47 -9.13
CA LEU A 153 4.63 -14.71 -8.00
C LEU A 153 3.64 -14.71 -6.83
N LEU A 154 2.37 -14.42 -7.09
CA LEU A 154 1.33 -14.43 -6.05
C LEU A 154 1.17 -15.83 -5.43
N TYR A 155 1.16 -16.89 -6.24
CA TYR A 155 1.12 -18.26 -5.74
C TYR A 155 2.36 -18.64 -4.92
N HIS A 156 3.53 -18.14 -5.29
CA HIS A 156 4.73 -18.33 -4.48
C HIS A 156 4.59 -17.63 -3.12
N LEU A 157 4.14 -16.38 -3.10
CA LEU A 157 4.00 -15.60 -1.87
C LEU A 157 2.93 -16.16 -0.92
N VAL A 158 1.80 -16.64 -1.44
CA VAL A 158 0.68 -17.16 -0.63
C VAL A 158 0.88 -18.62 -0.24
N PHE A 159 1.31 -19.47 -1.18
CA PHE A 159 1.33 -20.93 -1.00
C PHE A 159 2.74 -21.52 -0.88
N GLY A 160 3.79 -20.72 -0.95
CA GLY A 160 5.17 -21.22 -0.92
C GLY A 160 5.52 -22.12 -2.10
N THR A 161 4.82 -21.98 -3.23
CA THR A 161 5.12 -22.72 -4.48
C THR A 161 6.47 -22.31 -5.07
N GLY A 162 6.89 -22.85 -6.21
CA GLY A 162 8.22 -22.59 -6.77
C GLY A 162 8.54 -21.09 -6.92
N ALA A 163 9.69 -20.66 -6.40
CA ALA A 163 10.11 -19.27 -6.44
C ALA A 163 10.31 -18.75 -7.87
N VAL A 164 9.91 -17.49 -8.11
CA VAL A 164 10.19 -16.80 -9.39
C VAL A 164 11.69 -16.51 -9.46
N LYS A 165 12.40 -17.21 -10.34
CA LYS A 165 13.85 -17.08 -10.51
C LYS A 165 14.26 -15.96 -11.46
N SER A 166 13.37 -15.56 -12.36
CA SER A 166 13.62 -14.52 -13.34
C SER A 166 13.63 -13.14 -12.67
N VAL A 167 14.65 -12.35 -12.97
CA VAL A 167 14.79 -10.96 -12.55
C VAL A 167 14.97 -10.11 -13.80
N GLN A 168 14.19 -9.05 -13.92
CA GLN A 168 14.27 -8.08 -15.00
C GLN A 168 14.36 -6.69 -14.36
N GLN A 169 15.54 -6.08 -14.48
CA GLN A 169 15.89 -4.78 -13.88
C GLN A 169 16.15 -3.69 -14.94
N GLU A 170 16.22 -4.08 -16.23
CA GLU A 170 16.57 -3.19 -17.33
C GLU A 170 15.42 -2.23 -17.64
N HIS A 171 15.73 -0.94 -17.65
CA HIS A 171 14.76 0.16 -17.72
C HIS A 171 13.93 0.22 -19.02
N MET A 172 14.38 -0.46 -20.08
CA MET A 172 13.71 -0.46 -21.38
C MET A 172 12.55 -1.46 -21.47
N ARG A 173 12.45 -2.40 -20.53
CA ARG A 173 11.39 -3.42 -20.51
C ARG A 173 10.63 -3.36 -19.18
N PRO A 174 9.41 -3.95 -19.11
CA PRO A 174 8.67 -4.03 -17.87
C PRO A 174 9.44 -4.79 -16.79
N LEU A 175 9.57 -4.17 -15.62
CA LEU A 175 10.30 -4.69 -14.47
C LEU A 175 9.68 -5.97 -13.91
N LEU A 176 10.54 -6.87 -13.43
CA LEU A 176 10.19 -8.04 -12.62
C LEU A 176 11.27 -8.22 -11.56
N ILE A 177 10.97 -7.81 -10.33
CA ILE A 177 11.94 -7.78 -9.24
C ILE A 177 11.28 -8.40 -8.01
N PRO A 178 11.55 -9.69 -7.73
CA PRO A 178 11.16 -10.31 -6.48
C PRO A 178 11.81 -9.58 -5.29
N ALA A 179 11.13 -9.60 -4.13
CA ALA A 179 11.68 -9.02 -2.91
C ALA A 179 13.04 -9.67 -2.55
N GLY A 180 14.03 -8.85 -2.18
CA GLY A 180 15.39 -9.31 -1.84
C GLY A 180 16.26 -9.71 -3.04
N LYS A 181 15.84 -9.40 -4.27
CA LYS A 181 16.63 -9.61 -5.51
C LYS A 181 17.05 -8.29 -6.18
N ASP A 182 16.93 -7.18 -5.46
CA ASP A 182 17.41 -5.87 -5.87
C ASP A 182 18.51 -5.40 -4.90
N ALA A 183 19.26 -4.35 -5.26
CA ALA A 183 20.26 -3.75 -4.39
C ALA A 183 20.34 -2.24 -4.59
N PHE A 184 20.58 -1.48 -3.52
CA PHE A 184 20.76 -0.02 -3.62
C PHE A 184 21.95 0.35 -4.51
N ALA A 185 23.00 -0.48 -4.51
CA ALA A 185 24.14 -0.33 -5.40
C ALA A 185 23.75 -0.43 -6.90
N ASP A 186 22.85 -1.36 -7.25
CA ASP A 186 22.40 -1.58 -8.64
C ASP A 186 21.40 -0.51 -9.09
N ILE A 187 20.60 0.01 -8.17
CA ILE A 187 19.66 1.12 -8.43
C ILE A 187 20.46 2.43 -8.68
N GLY A 188 21.51 2.64 -7.89
CA GLY A 188 22.35 3.83 -7.92
C GLY A 188 21.76 5.01 -7.14
N PRO A 189 22.50 6.14 -7.11
CA PRO A 189 22.08 7.32 -6.35
C PRO A 189 20.92 8.08 -7.03
N PRO A 190 20.06 8.77 -6.25
CA PRO A 190 19.05 9.65 -6.80
C PRO A 190 19.68 10.79 -7.61
N PRO A 191 19.00 11.29 -8.66
CA PRO A 191 19.39 12.52 -9.34
C PRO A 191 19.58 13.68 -8.37
N LYS A 192 20.41 14.65 -8.76
CA LYS A 192 20.53 15.92 -8.03
C LYS A 192 19.42 16.85 -8.51
N VAL A 193 18.66 17.39 -7.58
CA VAL A 193 17.61 18.39 -7.84
C VAL A 193 18.04 19.68 -7.14
N GLU A 194 18.05 20.80 -7.87
CA GLU A 194 18.40 22.10 -7.28
C GLU A 194 17.40 22.48 -6.17
N GLY A 195 17.91 23.03 -5.06
CA GLY A 195 17.10 23.43 -3.92
C GLY A 195 16.75 22.32 -2.92
N VAL A 196 17.05 21.05 -3.21
CA VAL A 196 16.84 19.92 -2.29
C VAL A 196 18.13 19.63 -1.53
N LEU A 197 18.20 20.04 -0.26
CA LEU A 197 19.36 19.86 0.62
C LEU A 197 19.23 18.67 1.57
N SER A 198 18.21 17.82 1.40
CA SER A 198 18.01 16.64 2.27
C SER A 198 19.08 15.58 2.00
N ASP A 199 19.67 15.06 3.07
CA ASP A 199 20.57 13.90 3.02
C ASP A 199 19.81 12.58 2.89
N ASP A 200 18.48 12.58 3.10
CA ASP A 200 17.66 11.37 2.94
C ASP A 200 17.52 10.99 1.45
N PRO A 201 17.96 9.79 1.04
CA PRO A 201 17.85 9.37 -0.35
C PRO A 201 16.39 9.25 -0.83
N GLY A 202 15.44 8.94 0.08
CA GLY A 202 14.02 8.86 -0.23
C GLY A 202 13.43 10.21 -0.62
N GLU A 203 13.72 11.26 0.15
CA GLU A 203 13.32 12.64 -0.18
C GLU A 203 13.92 13.10 -1.51
N ARG A 204 15.18 12.75 -1.79
CA ARG A 204 15.80 13.08 -3.08
C ARG A 204 15.17 12.35 -4.26
N TRP A 205 14.86 11.06 -4.12
CA TRP A 205 14.12 10.31 -5.13
C TRP A 205 12.73 10.89 -5.35
N ARG A 206 12.02 11.27 -4.28
CA ARG A 206 10.70 11.88 -4.35
C ARG A 206 10.75 13.21 -5.09
N ALA A 207 11.67 14.10 -4.72
CA ALA A 207 11.80 15.40 -5.37
C ALA A 207 12.16 15.28 -6.86
N ALA A 208 13.06 14.38 -7.22
CA ALA A 208 13.41 14.14 -8.63
C ALA A 208 12.20 13.59 -9.42
N PHE A 209 11.44 12.69 -8.80
CA PHE A 209 10.24 12.13 -9.39
C PHE A 209 9.16 13.19 -9.60
N GLU A 210 8.83 14.00 -8.59
CA GLU A 210 7.81 15.04 -8.67
C GLU A 210 8.19 16.16 -9.65
N ALA A 211 9.47 16.53 -9.72
CA ALA A 211 9.96 17.51 -10.69
C ALA A 211 9.79 17.03 -12.14
N THR A 212 9.87 15.71 -12.37
CA THR A 212 9.80 15.12 -13.70
C THR A 212 8.38 14.68 -14.07
N PHE A 213 7.63 14.18 -13.10
CA PHE A 213 6.26 13.69 -13.21
C PHE A 213 5.38 14.47 -12.23
N PRO A 214 5.01 15.73 -12.55
CA PRO A 214 4.16 16.49 -11.66
C PRO A 214 2.82 15.76 -11.49
N PRO A 215 2.32 15.62 -10.25
CA PRO A 215 1.02 14.99 -10.02
C PRO A 215 -0.06 15.76 -10.76
N LYS A 216 -1.03 15.05 -11.34
CA LYS A 216 -2.18 15.72 -11.95
C LYS A 216 -2.88 16.43 -10.81
N ALA A 217 -3.04 17.76 -10.91
CA ALA A 217 -3.71 18.56 -9.89
C ALA A 217 -4.95 17.81 -9.45
N ALA A 218 -4.96 17.38 -8.18
CA ALA A 218 -6.01 16.53 -7.68
C ALA A 218 -7.32 17.27 -7.97
N LYS A 219 -8.11 16.76 -8.92
CA LYS A 219 -9.55 16.90 -8.80
C LYS A 219 -9.86 16.10 -7.55
N ARG A 220 -9.66 16.74 -6.40
CA ARG A 220 -10.44 16.45 -5.21
C ARG A 220 -11.86 16.70 -5.69
N GLU A 221 -12.48 15.68 -6.26
CA GLU A 221 -13.83 15.33 -5.85
C GLU A 221 -13.73 14.96 -4.37
N ALA A 222 -13.37 15.95 -3.53
CA ALA A 222 -14.06 16.05 -2.28
C ALA A 222 -15.50 16.13 -2.75
N GLN A 223 -16.26 15.06 -2.56
CA GLN A 223 -17.65 15.28 -2.25
C GLN A 223 -17.60 16.33 -1.16
N ASP A 224 -17.98 17.55 -1.53
CA ASP A 224 -18.12 18.63 -0.60
C ASP A 224 -19.26 18.23 0.32
N LEU A 225 -18.90 17.41 1.30
CA LEU A 225 -19.73 17.00 2.42
C LEU A 225 -19.72 18.10 3.47
N SER A 226 -19.37 19.34 3.11
CA SER A 226 -19.70 20.46 3.96
C SER A 226 -21.20 20.37 4.23
N MET A 227 -21.53 20.33 5.51
CA MET A 227 -22.91 20.44 5.94
C MET A 227 -23.36 21.82 5.46
N VAL A 228 -24.13 21.88 4.38
CA VAL A 228 -24.82 23.11 3.99
C VAL A 228 -25.61 23.54 5.22
N GLU A 229 -25.48 24.80 5.63
CA GLU A 229 -26.24 25.38 6.72
C GLU A 229 -27.72 25.28 6.39
N ALA A 230 -28.35 24.21 6.88
CA ALA A 230 -29.71 23.85 6.53
C ALA A 230 -30.75 24.88 7.00
N GLU A 231 -30.37 25.78 7.90
CA GLU A 231 -31.18 26.91 8.34
C GLU A 231 -31.49 27.88 7.20
N GLN A 232 -30.71 27.87 6.11
CA GLN A 232 -30.90 28.75 4.97
C GLN A 232 -31.97 28.24 3.97
N PHE A 233 -32.40 26.97 4.05
CA PHE A 233 -33.35 26.36 3.11
C PHE A 233 -34.30 25.39 3.83
N ALA A 234 -35.36 25.93 4.46
CA ALA A 234 -36.38 25.13 5.13
C ALA A 234 -37.34 24.50 4.10
N GLU A 235 -37.40 23.18 4.05
CA GLU A 235 -38.34 22.39 3.25
C GLU A 235 -38.96 21.31 4.13
N GLU A 236 -40.28 21.34 4.27
CA GLU A 236 -41.03 20.46 5.21
C GLU A 236 -40.71 18.97 5.00
N SER A 237 -40.66 18.52 3.75
CA SER A 237 -40.33 17.12 3.41
C SER A 237 -38.89 16.71 3.77
N VAL A 238 -37.94 17.64 3.67
CA VAL A 238 -36.52 17.40 4.01
C VAL A 238 -36.34 17.41 5.53
N ASP A 239 -37.04 18.30 6.24
CA ASP A 239 -37.00 18.40 7.70
C ASP A 239 -37.63 17.18 8.38
N GLU A 240 -38.74 16.67 7.83
CA GLU A 240 -39.34 15.41 8.29
C GLU A 240 -38.41 14.21 8.06
N LEU A 241 -37.80 14.12 6.88
CA LEU A 241 -36.84 13.05 6.56
C LEU A 241 -35.62 13.11 7.50
N ARG A 242 -35.12 14.32 7.79
CA ARG A 242 -34.02 14.52 8.74
C ARG A 242 -34.41 14.09 10.15
N ARG A 243 -35.59 14.50 10.64
CA ARG A 243 -36.09 14.08 11.95
C ARG A 243 -36.20 12.57 12.05
N SER A 244 -36.77 11.93 11.02
CA SER A 244 -36.89 10.47 10.94
C SER A 244 -35.52 9.78 10.97
N LYS A 245 -34.55 10.27 10.18
CA LYS A 245 -33.19 9.72 10.16
C LYS A 245 -32.43 9.95 11.46
N GLN A 246 -32.63 11.09 12.11
CA GLN A 246 -32.03 11.40 13.40
C GLN A 246 -32.59 10.49 14.51
N GLU A 247 -33.90 10.26 14.52
CA GLU A 247 -34.54 9.32 15.44
C GLU A 247 -34.05 7.88 15.22
N GLU A 248 -33.93 7.45 13.97
CA GLU A 248 -33.38 6.13 13.61
C GLU A 248 -31.94 5.97 14.11
N LEU A 249 -31.10 6.99 13.91
CA LEU A 249 -29.71 7.00 14.34
C LEU A 249 -29.57 6.98 15.88
N LEU A 250 -30.43 7.71 16.59
CA LEU A 250 -30.48 7.67 18.05
C LEU A 250 -30.88 6.29 18.58
N LYS A 251 -31.86 5.63 17.94
CA LYS A 251 -32.27 4.27 18.29
C LYS A 251 -31.13 3.27 18.08
N LEU A 252 -30.45 3.32 16.94
CA LEU A 252 -29.28 2.49 16.63
C LEU A 252 -28.15 2.71 17.64
N ARG A 253 -27.84 3.96 17.98
CA ARG A 253 -26.81 4.28 18.98
C ARG A 253 -27.16 3.71 20.36
N ALA A 254 -28.44 3.82 20.76
CA ALA A 254 -28.91 3.27 22.03
C ALA A 254 -28.80 1.73 22.07
N GLN A 255 -29.17 1.06 20.97
CA GLN A 255 -29.06 -0.39 20.82
C GLN A 255 -27.60 -0.85 20.90
N LEU A 256 -26.68 -0.22 20.17
CA LEU A 256 -25.26 -0.56 20.21
C LEU A 256 -24.66 -0.36 21.61
N VAL A 257 -25.01 0.72 22.30
CA VAL A 257 -24.56 0.94 23.69
C VAL A 257 -25.12 -0.13 24.64
N GLN A 258 -26.37 -0.56 24.45
CA GLN A 258 -26.94 -1.67 25.22
C GLN A 258 -26.24 -2.99 24.92
N GLU A 259 -25.95 -3.30 23.66
CA GLU A 259 -25.23 -4.51 23.26
C GLU A 259 -23.83 -4.57 23.86
N VAL A 260 -23.06 -3.47 23.80
CA VAL A 260 -21.74 -3.37 24.43
C VAL A 260 -21.83 -3.59 25.94
N ARG A 261 -22.79 -2.95 26.62
CA ARG A 261 -23.01 -3.13 28.07
C ARG A 261 -23.40 -4.57 28.44
N MET A 262 -24.21 -5.23 27.61
CA MET A 262 -24.57 -6.64 27.85
C MET A 262 -23.38 -7.57 27.61
N GLN A 263 -22.53 -7.29 26.61
CA GLN A 263 -21.30 -8.07 26.37
C GLN A 263 -20.30 -7.91 27.53
N GLU A 264 -20.14 -6.70 28.07
CA GLU A 264 -19.31 -6.44 29.25
C GLU A 264 -19.86 -7.16 30.50
N ALA A 265 -21.18 -7.18 30.71
CA ALA A 265 -21.81 -7.86 31.85
C ALA A 265 -21.67 -9.40 31.81
N VAL A 266 -21.55 -9.99 30.61
CA VAL A 266 -21.36 -11.45 30.42
C VAL A 266 -19.90 -11.87 30.58
N GLN A 267 -18.94 -10.93 30.52
CA GLN A 267 -17.49 -11.21 30.65
C GLN A 267 -16.94 -11.07 32.09
N ILE A 268 -17.78 -10.76 33.08
CA ILE A 268 -17.38 -10.71 34.50
C ILE A 268 -17.60 -12.11 35.12
N PRO A 269 -16.55 -12.78 35.65
CA PRO A 269 -16.67 -14.12 36.24
C PRO A 269 -17.49 -14.15 37.53
#